data_AF-A0A4R4S2H9-F1
#
_entry.id   AF-A0A4R4S2H9-F1
#
_cell.length_a   1.000
_cell.length_b   1.000
_cell.length_c   1.000
_cell.angle_alpha   90.00
_cell.angle_beta   90.00
_cell.angle_gamma   90.00
#
_symmetry.space_group_name_H-M   'P 1'
#
loop_
_entity.id
_entity.type
_entity.pdbx_description
1 polymer ?
#
loop_
_entity_poly.entity_id
_entity_poly.type
_entity_poly.pdbx_seq_one_letter_code
_entity_poly.pdbx_strand_id
1 'polypeptide(L)'
;MDAPTMLTVGQVVRYPEPPTPEPEHLDGCRNFFNLTALPGAPRLIMNRGIDHPARVSAPDGQRRPVILLRSNPLQAGSSKTPWDDEIDLKRGKVVYYGDHRASTTVPLGGTRGNGTLLLTAEAHRSDRPEIRATAVPLLIFRSVEHNRQTKGYLEFCGLGVIDKVYARKAGGPNHQENISKLQI
;
A
#
# COMPACT_ATOMS: atom_id res chain seq x y z
N MET A 1 12.39 -28.18 1.72
CA MET A 1 11.51 -27.02 1.46
C MET A 1 11.44 -26.26 2.75
N ASP A 2 11.87 -25.00 2.75
CA ASP A 2 11.72 -24.15 3.93
C ASP A 2 10.23 -23.99 4.25
N ALA A 3 9.91 -23.79 5.53
CA ALA A 3 8.53 -23.57 5.95
C ALA A 3 7.95 -22.34 5.22
N PRO A 4 6.65 -22.35 4.86
CA PRO A 4 6.05 -21.23 4.16
C PRO A 4 6.10 -19.96 5.01
N THR A 5 6.55 -18.87 4.42
CA THR A 5 6.53 -17.54 5.06
C THR A 5 5.09 -17.06 5.22
N MET A 6 4.58 -17.08 6.45
CA MET A 6 3.22 -16.64 6.78
C MET A 6 3.20 -15.21 7.33
N LEU A 7 2.30 -14.36 6.82
CA LEU A 7 2.00 -13.03 7.36
C LEU A 7 0.49 -12.96 7.66
N THR A 8 0.13 -12.66 8.91
CA THR A 8 -1.26 -12.70 9.38
C THR A 8 -1.83 -11.30 9.55
N VAL A 9 -3.12 -11.12 9.24
CA VAL A 9 -3.81 -9.83 9.49
C VAL A 9 -3.73 -9.48 10.98
N GLY A 10 -3.38 -8.22 11.28
CA GLY A 10 -3.12 -7.74 12.65
C GLY A 10 -1.70 -8.00 13.15
N GLN A 11 -0.86 -8.73 12.40
CA GLN A 11 0.53 -8.94 12.76
C GLN A 11 1.33 -7.65 12.61
N VAL A 12 2.04 -7.29 13.69
CA VAL A 12 2.99 -6.18 13.68
C VAL A 12 4.36 -6.67 13.22
N VAL A 13 4.97 -5.93 12.30
CA VAL A 13 6.31 -6.17 11.77
C VAL A 13 7.20 -4.95 12.01
N ARG A 14 8.49 -5.20 12.21
CA ARG A 14 9.51 -4.16 12.29
C ARG A 14 9.94 -3.74 10.88
N TYR A 15 9.90 -2.45 10.63
CA TYR A 15 10.40 -1.81 9.41
C TYR A 15 11.63 -0.94 9.76
N PRO A 16 12.85 -1.52 9.80
CA PRO A 16 14.06 -0.82 10.24
C PRO A 16 14.52 0.25 9.24
N GLU A 17 15.18 1.28 9.78
CA GLU A 17 15.87 2.31 9.01
C GLU A 17 17.29 2.43 9.59
N PRO A 18 18.35 2.06 8.85
CA PRO A 18 18.35 1.61 7.45
C PRO A 18 17.75 0.20 7.24
N PRO A 19 17.30 -0.14 6.01
CA PRO A 19 16.84 -1.49 5.67
C PRO A 19 17.91 -2.56 5.85
N THR A 20 17.58 -3.65 6.55
CA THR A 20 18.46 -4.82 6.71
C THR A 20 17.65 -6.12 6.59
N PRO A 21 18.09 -7.13 5.81
CA PRO A 21 17.39 -8.41 5.70
C PRO A 21 17.65 -9.35 6.88
N GLU A 22 18.63 -9.05 7.74
CA GLU A 22 18.93 -9.84 8.94
C GLU A 22 19.00 -8.93 10.16
N PRO A 23 18.65 -9.43 11.36
CA PRO A 23 18.08 -10.76 11.66
C PRO A 23 16.61 -10.90 11.21
N GLU A 24 16.07 -12.12 11.24
CA GLU A 24 14.63 -12.39 11.01
C GLU A 24 13.72 -11.62 11.97
N HIS A 25 14.16 -11.40 13.21
CA HIS A 25 13.39 -10.68 14.24
C HIS A 25 14.18 -9.51 14.80
N LEU A 26 13.54 -8.35 14.88
CA LEU A 26 14.08 -7.11 15.44
C LEU A 26 13.08 -6.55 16.45
N ASP A 27 13.56 -6.19 17.63
CA ASP A 27 12.74 -5.63 18.71
C ASP A 27 11.52 -6.50 19.07
N GLY A 28 11.67 -7.83 18.96
CA GLY A 28 10.61 -8.82 19.22
C GLY A 28 9.57 -8.96 18.10
N CYS A 29 9.69 -8.22 16.99
CA CYS A 29 8.81 -8.31 15.83
C CYS A 29 9.53 -8.90 14.61
N ARG A 30 8.79 -9.54 13.69
CA ARG A 30 9.37 -9.99 12.41
C ARG A 30 9.90 -8.81 11.62
N ASN A 31 11.10 -8.94 11.05
CA ASN A 31 11.72 -7.96 10.20
C ASN A 31 11.08 -7.98 8.81
N PHE A 32 10.48 -6.87 8.40
CA PHE A 32 9.83 -6.74 7.09
C PHE A 32 10.77 -7.08 5.93
N PHE A 33 12.03 -6.65 5.97
CA PHE A 33 12.97 -6.89 4.87
C PHE A 33 13.49 -8.31 4.82
N ASN A 34 13.50 -9.03 5.95
CA ASN A 34 13.71 -10.47 5.96
C ASN A 34 12.48 -11.19 5.38
N LEU A 35 11.29 -10.84 5.89
CA LEU A 35 10.01 -11.42 5.52
C LEU A 35 9.74 -11.37 4.02
N THR A 36 10.09 -10.26 3.36
CA THR A 36 9.86 -10.05 1.93
C THR A 36 11.11 -10.28 1.08
N ALA A 37 12.18 -10.84 1.65
CA ALA A 37 13.41 -11.11 0.91
C ALA A 37 13.15 -12.17 -0.17
N LEU A 38 13.58 -11.86 -1.39
CA LEU A 38 13.68 -12.84 -2.46
C LEU A 38 15.11 -12.77 -3.01
N PRO A 39 15.89 -13.86 -2.92
CA PRO A 39 17.26 -13.86 -3.42
C PRO A 39 17.37 -13.37 -4.87
N GLY A 40 18.27 -12.43 -5.12
CA GLY A 40 18.47 -11.82 -6.44
C GLY A 40 17.45 -10.75 -6.84
N ALA A 41 16.40 -10.50 -6.03
CA ALA A 41 15.43 -9.45 -6.29
C ALA A 41 15.73 -8.17 -5.50
N PRO A 42 15.37 -6.98 -6.04
CA PRO A 42 15.39 -5.74 -5.26
C PRO A 42 14.47 -5.82 -4.03
N ARG A 43 14.86 -5.15 -2.96
CA ARG A 43 14.06 -5.05 -1.73
C ARG A 43 12.76 -4.29 -1.98
N LEU A 44 11.68 -4.72 -1.31
CA LEU A 44 10.45 -3.95 -1.21
C LEU A 44 10.61 -2.77 -0.26
N ILE A 45 10.03 -1.62 -0.59
CA ILE A 45 10.12 -0.36 0.17
C ILE A 45 8.72 0.26 0.30
N MET A 46 8.42 0.87 1.46
CA MET A 46 7.14 1.54 1.78
C MET A 46 7.35 2.93 2.41
N ASN A 47 7.71 3.89 1.58
CA ASN A 47 8.06 5.25 1.99
C ASN A 47 7.04 6.32 1.54
N ARG A 48 6.17 6.05 0.55
CA ARG A 48 5.35 7.07 -0.15
C ARG A 48 3.85 6.92 0.02
N GLY A 49 3.40 6.02 0.90
CA GLY A 49 1.99 5.65 1.03
C GLY A 49 1.59 4.61 -0.02
N ILE A 50 1.75 4.94 -1.31
CA ILE A 50 1.62 3.97 -2.41
C ILE A 50 3.00 3.69 -2.98
N ASP A 51 3.50 2.49 -2.76
CA ASP A 51 4.75 2.02 -3.34
C ASP A 51 4.54 0.75 -4.15
N HIS A 52 5.44 0.53 -5.10
CA HIS A 52 5.48 -0.69 -5.86
C HIS A 52 6.89 -0.88 -6.45
N PRO A 53 7.38 -2.12 -6.56
CA PRO A 53 8.61 -2.41 -7.28
C PRO A 53 8.44 -2.21 -8.80
N ALA A 54 9.54 -2.39 -9.52
CA ALA A 54 9.53 -2.44 -10.98
C ALA A 54 8.67 -3.63 -11.48
N ARG A 55 8.28 -3.57 -12.76
CA ARG A 55 7.72 -4.74 -13.44
C ARG A 55 8.81 -5.80 -13.58
N VAL A 56 8.41 -7.06 -13.56
CA VAL A 56 9.28 -8.23 -13.71
C VAL A 56 8.83 -9.04 -14.91
N SER A 57 9.80 -9.64 -15.61
CA SER A 57 9.54 -10.64 -16.63
C SER A 57 9.09 -11.94 -15.96
N ALA A 58 7.90 -12.41 -16.32
CA ALA A 58 7.38 -13.70 -15.94
C ALA A 58 7.03 -14.52 -17.21
N PRO A 59 6.86 -15.84 -17.11
CA PRO A 59 6.53 -16.68 -18.28
C PRO A 59 5.25 -16.25 -19.01
N ASP A 60 4.33 -15.61 -18.31
CA ASP A 60 3.06 -15.04 -18.79
C ASP A 60 3.16 -13.57 -19.23
N GLY A 61 4.36 -12.97 -19.20
CA GLY A 61 4.62 -11.62 -19.66
C GLY A 61 5.14 -10.67 -18.57
N GLN A 62 5.07 -9.37 -18.85
CA GLN A 62 5.51 -8.33 -17.91
C GLN A 62 4.44 -8.05 -16.86
N ARG A 63 4.73 -8.35 -15.60
CA ARG A 63 3.79 -8.09 -14.48
C ARG A 63 4.43 -7.30 -13.37
N ARG A 64 3.60 -6.60 -12.61
CA ARG A 64 4.02 -5.98 -11.35
C ARG A 64 3.68 -6.96 -10.23
N PRO A 65 4.64 -7.31 -9.35
CA PRO A 65 4.41 -8.37 -8.38
C PRO A 65 3.48 -7.95 -7.24
N VAL A 66 3.50 -6.66 -6.84
CA VAL A 66 2.72 -6.16 -5.71
C VAL A 66 2.56 -4.64 -5.78
N ILE A 67 1.50 -4.13 -5.17
CA ILE A 67 1.38 -2.72 -4.75
C ILE A 67 1.28 -2.71 -3.23
N LEU A 68 2.10 -1.89 -2.60
CA LEU A 68 2.16 -1.73 -1.15
C LEU A 68 1.42 -0.45 -0.79
N LEU A 69 0.39 -0.58 0.03
CA LEU A 69 -0.33 0.54 0.61
C LEU A 69 0.09 0.68 2.06
N ARG A 70 0.52 1.87 2.44
CA ARG A 70 0.85 2.24 3.81
C ARG A 70 -0.03 3.42 4.20
N SER A 71 -0.98 3.17 5.09
CA SER A 71 -1.68 4.24 5.78
C SER A 71 -0.84 4.75 6.96
N ASN A 72 -0.98 6.03 7.27
CA ASN A 72 -0.37 6.62 8.45
C ASN A 72 -1.40 7.41 9.26
N PRO A 73 -2.16 6.73 10.15
CA PRO A 73 -3.19 7.37 10.97
C PRO A 73 -2.63 8.51 11.83
N LEU A 74 -1.35 8.44 12.21
CA LEU A 74 -0.69 9.47 13.01
C LEU A 74 -0.50 10.81 12.26
N GLN A 75 -0.74 10.84 10.95
CA GLN A 75 -0.71 12.06 10.12
C GLN A 75 -2.09 12.49 9.63
N ALA A 76 -3.14 11.74 9.95
CA ALA A 76 -4.51 12.07 9.57
C ALA A 76 -4.95 13.41 10.17
N GLY A 77 -5.66 14.22 9.39
CA GLY A 77 -6.11 15.55 9.81
C GLY A 77 -5.01 16.62 9.86
N SER A 78 -3.79 16.30 9.41
CA SER A 78 -2.72 17.30 9.26
C SER A 78 -2.95 18.21 8.04
N SER A 79 -2.29 19.36 8.01
CA SER A 79 -2.31 20.26 6.83
C SER A 79 -1.82 19.59 5.54
N LYS A 80 -1.09 18.47 5.63
CA LYS A 80 -0.55 17.72 4.50
C LYS A 80 -1.45 16.56 4.06
N THR A 81 -2.33 16.08 4.92
CA THR A 81 -3.25 14.95 4.70
C THR A 81 -4.53 15.20 5.50
N PRO A 82 -5.41 16.10 5.00
CA PRO A 82 -6.66 16.43 5.68
C PRO A 82 -7.69 15.29 5.59
N TRP A 83 -7.47 14.31 4.70
CA TRP A 83 -8.24 13.08 4.63
C TRP A 83 -7.62 11.98 5.50
N ASP A 84 -8.48 11.13 6.04
CA ASP A 84 -8.11 9.98 6.87
C ASP A 84 -8.48 8.70 6.14
N ASP A 85 -7.53 7.77 5.99
CA ASP A 85 -7.83 6.46 5.43
C ASP A 85 -8.64 5.65 6.45
N GLU A 86 -9.71 4.99 6.02
CA GLU A 86 -10.52 4.16 6.90
C GLU A 86 -10.13 2.69 6.69
N ILE A 87 -9.67 2.00 7.73
CA ILE A 87 -9.35 0.57 7.68
C ILE A 87 -10.28 -0.17 8.66
N ASP A 88 -11.34 -0.80 8.13
CA ASP A 88 -12.27 -1.63 8.89
C ASP A 88 -12.03 -3.12 8.60
N LEU A 89 -11.10 -3.71 9.36
CA LEU A 89 -10.73 -5.12 9.23
C LEU A 89 -11.87 -6.06 9.58
N LYS A 90 -12.84 -5.64 10.41
CA LYS A 90 -13.99 -6.47 10.79
C LYS A 90 -14.96 -6.63 9.63
N ARG A 91 -15.13 -5.56 8.84
CA ARG A 91 -15.98 -5.56 7.64
C ARG A 91 -15.22 -5.89 6.35
N GLY A 92 -13.90 -6.09 6.44
CA GLY A 92 -13.05 -6.33 5.27
C GLY A 92 -13.07 -5.17 4.27
N LYS A 93 -13.13 -3.93 4.77
CA LYS A 93 -13.27 -2.72 3.96
C LYS A 93 -12.16 -1.74 4.25
N VAL A 94 -11.52 -1.23 3.20
CA VAL A 94 -10.56 -0.13 3.29
C VAL A 94 -10.97 1.00 2.35
N VAL A 95 -11.01 2.22 2.89
CA VAL A 95 -11.06 3.45 2.11
C VAL A 95 -9.68 4.06 2.13
N TYR A 96 -9.00 4.06 0.99
CA TYR A 96 -7.65 4.58 0.85
C TYR A 96 -7.61 5.78 -0.09
N TYR A 97 -6.93 6.85 0.31
CA TYR A 97 -6.78 8.05 -0.50
C TYR A 97 -5.43 8.09 -1.22
N GLY A 98 -5.48 8.55 -2.47
CA GLY A 98 -4.37 8.57 -3.41
C GLY A 98 -3.23 9.53 -3.06
N ASP A 99 -2.16 9.47 -3.85
CA ASP A 99 -0.98 10.32 -3.71
C ASP A 99 -1.10 11.70 -4.42
N HIS A 100 -2.32 12.12 -4.76
CA HIS A 100 -2.57 13.44 -5.34
C HIS A 100 -2.74 14.47 -4.23
N ARG A 101 -2.01 15.57 -4.30
CA ARG A 101 -2.01 16.65 -3.30
C ARG A 101 -2.27 17.99 -3.99
N ALA A 102 -2.61 19.04 -3.23
CA ALA A 102 -2.74 20.39 -3.78
C ALA A 102 -1.52 20.87 -4.59
N SER A 103 -0.31 20.46 -4.18
CA SER A 103 0.95 20.80 -4.85
C SER A 103 1.26 19.95 -6.09
N THR A 104 0.42 18.97 -6.41
CA THR A 104 0.61 18.11 -7.58
C THR A 104 0.28 18.89 -8.86
N THR A 105 1.25 18.95 -9.79
CA THR A 105 1.11 19.68 -11.05
C THR A 105 0.56 18.84 -12.20
N VAL A 106 0.58 17.51 -12.07
CA VAL A 106 0.00 16.60 -13.06
C VAL A 106 -1.52 16.51 -12.89
N PRO A 107 -2.29 16.13 -13.93
CA PRO A 107 -3.72 15.88 -13.79
C PRO A 107 -4.06 14.79 -12.77
N LEU A 108 -5.29 14.78 -12.28
CA LEU A 108 -5.78 13.71 -11.40
C LEU A 108 -5.61 12.34 -12.06
N GLY A 109 -5.10 11.36 -11.32
CA GLY A 109 -4.70 10.06 -11.88
C GLY A 109 -3.32 10.04 -12.54
N GLY A 110 -2.69 11.18 -12.79
CA GLY A 110 -1.36 11.28 -13.40
C GLY A 110 -0.19 11.07 -12.45
N THR A 111 -0.43 11.02 -11.14
CA THR A 111 0.61 10.68 -10.16
C THR A 111 0.99 9.21 -10.26
N ARG A 112 2.22 8.86 -9.86
CA ARG A 112 2.73 7.49 -9.96
C ARG A 112 1.84 6.48 -9.22
N GLY A 113 1.40 6.80 -8.00
CA GLY A 113 0.54 5.95 -7.20
C GLY A 113 -0.86 5.82 -7.80
N ASN A 114 -1.53 6.94 -8.08
CA ASN A 114 -2.88 6.88 -8.64
C ASN A 114 -2.96 6.26 -10.03
N GLY A 115 -2.03 6.57 -10.93
CA GLY A 115 -2.03 5.96 -12.27
C GLY A 115 -1.87 4.45 -12.18
N THR A 116 -1.04 3.98 -11.25
CA THR A 116 -0.91 2.56 -10.92
C THR A 116 -2.21 1.96 -10.40
N LEU A 117 -2.88 2.63 -9.47
CA LEU A 117 -4.12 2.12 -8.86
C LEU A 117 -5.28 2.10 -9.86
N LEU A 118 -5.36 3.08 -10.76
CA LEU A 118 -6.37 3.11 -11.83
C LEU A 118 -6.21 1.92 -12.79
N LEU A 119 -4.99 1.68 -13.28
CA LEU A 119 -4.70 0.51 -14.13
C LEU A 119 -4.99 -0.81 -13.41
N THR A 120 -4.67 -0.88 -12.11
CA THR A 120 -4.93 -2.09 -11.30
C THR A 120 -6.42 -2.32 -11.09
N ALA A 121 -7.21 -1.24 -10.95
CA ALA A 121 -8.65 -1.31 -10.76
C ALA A 121 -9.37 -1.88 -11.99
N GLU A 122 -8.91 -1.57 -13.20
CA GLU A 122 -9.44 -2.16 -14.43
C GLU A 122 -9.31 -3.69 -14.41
N ALA A 123 -8.13 -4.20 -14.02
CA ALA A 123 -7.90 -5.64 -13.93
C ALA A 123 -8.72 -6.28 -12.80
N HIS A 124 -8.77 -5.67 -11.61
CA HIS A 124 -9.52 -6.18 -10.45
C HIS A 124 -11.02 -6.31 -10.72
N ARG A 125 -11.58 -5.39 -11.53
CA ARG A 125 -13.02 -5.28 -11.77
C ARG A 125 -13.45 -5.87 -13.11
N SER A 126 -12.54 -6.50 -13.85
CA SER A 126 -12.88 -7.12 -15.12
C SER A 126 -13.85 -8.30 -14.91
N ASP A 127 -14.83 -8.41 -15.80
CA ASP A 127 -15.73 -9.56 -15.91
C ASP A 127 -15.00 -10.83 -16.41
N ARG A 128 -13.87 -10.66 -17.08
CA ARG A 128 -13.03 -11.72 -17.65
C ARG A 128 -12.04 -12.32 -16.62
N PRO A 129 -12.17 -13.61 -16.24
CA PRO A 129 -11.27 -14.24 -15.27
C PRO A 129 -9.77 -14.15 -15.63
N GLU A 130 -9.44 -14.26 -16.91
CA GLU A 130 -8.09 -14.15 -17.43
C GLU A 130 -7.48 -12.76 -17.24
N ILE A 131 -8.29 -11.71 -17.29
CA ILE A 131 -7.84 -10.35 -16.99
C ILE A 131 -7.67 -10.17 -15.47
N ARG A 132 -8.61 -10.70 -14.67
CA ARG A 132 -8.47 -10.72 -13.20
C ARG A 132 -7.25 -11.51 -12.74
N ALA A 133 -6.81 -12.54 -13.46
CA ALA A 133 -5.59 -13.27 -13.13
C ALA A 133 -4.32 -12.42 -13.25
N THR A 134 -4.36 -11.32 -14.03
CA THR A 134 -3.24 -10.37 -14.17
C THR A 134 -3.26 -9.24 -13.13
N ALA A 135 -4.30 -9.22 -12.28
CA ALA A 135 -4.46 -8.30 -11.16
C ALA A 135 -3.21 -8.23 -10.28
N VAL A 136 -2.76 -7.02 -9.98
CA VAL A 136 -1.64 -6.82 -9.07
C VAL A 136 -2.17 -6.83 -7.63
N PRO A 137 -1.72 -7.77 -6.77
CA PRO A 137 -2.22 -7.81 -5.39
C PRO A 137 -1.82 -6.54 -4.64
N LEU A 138 -2.74 -6.05 -3.81
CA LEU A 138 -2.52 -4.94 -2.89
C LEU A 138 -2.20 -5.50 -1.50
N LEU A 139 -1.00 -5.25 -0.97
CA LEU A 139 -0.71 -5.51 0.44
C LEU A 139 -0.89 -4.22 1.23
N ILE A 140 -1.76 -4.28 2.23
CA ILE A 140 -2.16 -3.11 3.01
C ILE A 140 -1.47 -3.16 4.36
N PHE A 141 -0.86 -2.05 4.74
CA PHE A 141 -0.23 -1.84 6.03
C PHE A 141 -0.69 -0.52 6.63
N ARG A 142 -0.63 -0.42 7.95
CA ARG A 142 -0.74 0.87 8.66
C ARG A 142 0.42 1.05 9.62
N SER A 143 0.89 2.29 9.75
CA SER A 143 1.83 2.64 10.81
C SER A 143 1.11 2.52 12.16
N VAL A 144 1.76 1.85 13.12
CA VAL A 144 1.23 1.65 14.47
C VAL A 144 2.24 2.07 15.52
N GLU A 145 1.75 2.53 16.66
CA GLU A 145 2.58 2.62 17.85
C GLU A 145 2.79 1.21 18.41
N HIS A 146 4.03 0.87 18.72
CA HIS A 146 4.40 -0.40 19.33
C HIS A 146 5.51 -0.15 20.36
N ASN A 147 5.38 -0.71 21.57
CA ASN A 147 6.34 -0.52 22.66
C ASN A 147 6.73 0.95 22.91
N ARG A 148 5.74 1.86 22.90
CA ARG A 148 5.91 3.33 23.06
C ARG A 148 6.72 4.01 21.95
N GLN A 149 6.94 3.34 20.81
CA GLN A 149 7.58 3.90 19.63
C GLN A 149 6.53 4.13 18.53
N THR A 150 6.48 5.34 18.00
CA THR A 150 5.50 5.76 16.97
C THR A 150 6.01 5.57 15.53
N LYS A 151 7.26 5.13 15.36
CA LYS A 151 7.91 4.90 14.08
C LYS A 151 8.54 3.52 14.02
N GLY A 152 8.69 2.99 12.81
CA GLY A 152 9.42 1.76 12.56
C GLY A 152 8.61 0.47 12.74
N TYR A 153 7.30 0.57 12.99
CA TYR A 153 6.39 -0.58 13.09
C TYR A 153 5.21 -0.43 12.15
N LEU A 154 4.85 -1.54 11.52
CA LEU A 154 3.74 -1.64 10.60
C LEU A 154 2.86 -2.81 11.01
N GLU A 155 1.56 -2.61 11.02
CA GLU A 155 0.59 -3.70 11.12
C GLU A 155 0.14 -4.11 9.72
N PHE A 156 0.16 -5.41 9.43
CA PHE A 156 -0.41 -5.94 8.19
C PHE A 156 -1.94 -5.97 8.28
N CYS A 157 -2.58 -5.22 7.39
CA CYS A 157 -4.04 -5.08 7.31
C CYS A 157 -4.67 -6.07 6.32
N GLY A 158 -3.87 -6.83 5.57
CA GLY A 158 -4.37 -7.86 4.66
C GLY A 158 -4.05 -7.60 3.19
N LEU A 159 -4.59 -8.51 2.36
CA LEU A 159 -4.56 -8.43 0.91
C LEU A 159 -5.86 -7.80 0.40
N GLY A 160 -5.74 -6.82 -0.49
CA GLY A 160 -6.85 -6.05 -1.03
C GLY A 160 -7.15 -6.32 -2.50
N VAL A 161 -8.43 -6.20 -2.86
CA VAL A 161 -8.93 -6.14 -4.25
C VAL A 161 -9.72 -4.85 -4.40
N ILE A 162 -9.62 -4.18 -5.54
CA ILE A 162 -10.23 -2.86 -5.72
C ILE A 162 -11.68 -3.07 -6.14
N ASP A 163 -12.63 -2.76 -5.26
CA ASP A 163 -14.05 -2.75 -5.58
C ASP A 163 -14.39 -1.49 -6.40
N LYS A 164 -13.97 -0.30 -5.90
CA LYS A 164 -14.34 0.99 -6.50
C LYS A 164 -13.19 1.99 -6.49
N VAL A 165 -13.16 2.83 -7.53
CA VAL A 165 -12.29 4.01 -7.61
C VAL A 165 -13.12 5.21 -7.98
N TYR A 166 -12.90 6.31 -7.27
CA TYR A 166 -13.56 7.59 -7.53
C TYR A 166 -12.55 8.72 -7.54
N ALA A 167 -12.72 9.64 -8.49
CA ALA A 167 -12.15 10.97 -8.40
C ALA A 167 -12.99 11.80 -7.42
N ARG A 168 -12.36 12.35 -6.38
CA ARG A 168 -13.00 13.29 -5.46
C ARG A 168 -12.29 14.63 -5.58
N LYS A 169 -13.06 15.72 -5.63
CA LYS A 169 -12.55 17.05 -5.29
C LYS A 169 -12.90 17.28 -3.83
N ALA A 170 -11.93 17.49 -2.95
CA ALA A 170 -12.14 17.85 -1.56
C ALA A 170 -11.48 19.19 -1.27
N GLY A 171 -12.21 20.11 -0.64
CA GLY A 171 -11.72 21.46 -0.39
C GLY A 171 -12.81 22.40 0.09
N GLY A 172 -12.45 23.33 0.98
CA GLY A 172 -13.34 24.44 1.37
C GLY A 172 -13.43 25.49 0.26
N PRO A 173 -14.29 26.53 0.40
CA PRO A 173 -14.51 27.55 -0.64
C PRO A 173 -13.24 28.27 -1.11
N ASN A 174 -12.16 28.25 -0.31
CA ASN A 174 -10.89 28.93 -0.60
C ASN A 174 -9.72 27.99 -0.94
N HIS A 175 -9.90 26.66 -0.93
CA HIS A 175 -8.82 25.71 -1.25
C HIS A 175 -9.40 24.40 -1.78
N GLN A 176 -9.16 24.07 -3.06
CA GLN A 176 -9.63 22.83 -3.70
C GLN A 176 -8.47 21.85 -3.88
N GLU A 177 -8.63 20.62 -3.39
CA GLU A 177 -7.69 19.51 -3.60
C GLU A 177 -8.39 18.40 -4.41
N ASN A 178 -7.71 17.86 -5.42
CA ASN A 178 -8.18 16.66 -6.10
C ASN A 178 -7.59 15.45 -5.38
N ILE A 179 -8.42 14.51 -4.94
CA ILE A 179 -7.99 13.28 -4.25
C ILE A 179 -8.63 12.08 -4.95
N SER A 180 -7.83 11.08 -5.29
CA SER A 180 -8.37 9.78 -5.71
C SER A 180 -8.76 8.99 -4.46
N LYS A 181 -9.97 8.43 -4.43
CA LYS A 181 -10.44 7.56 -3.35
C LYS A 181 -10.63 6.15 -3.89
N LEU A 182 -9.98 5.19 -3.24
CA LEU A 182 -10.19 3.77 -3.47
C LEU A 182 -11.06 3.20 -2.35
N GLN A 183 -12.00 2.34 -2.75
CA GLN A 183 -12.61 1.38 -1.86
C GLN A 183 -12.08 0.00 -2.23
N ILE A 184 -11.42 -0.61 -1.27
CA ILE A 184 -10.78 -1.93 -1.32
C ILE A 184 -11.55 -2.85 -0.39
#